data_AF-A0A931ZYP3-F1
#
_entry.id   AF-A0A931ZYP3-F1
#
_cell.length_a   1.000
_cell.length_b   1.000
_cell.length_c   1.000
_cell.angle_alpha   90.00
_cell.angle_beta   90.00
_cell.angle_gamma   90.00
#
_symmetry.space_group_name_H-M   'P 1'
#
loop_
_entity.id
_entity.type
_entity.pdbx_description
1 polymer ?
#
loop_
_entity_poly.entity_id
_entity_poly.type
_entity_poly.pdbx_seq_one_letter_code
_entity_poly.pdbx_strand_id
1 'polypeptide(L)'
;MRFNRERSKAIQQENEQFRAVGRRGIGTLSKRELLVAGAALYWGEGTKSEKRPSPMLALSNSDPRLVALFMRFVREILGVPEDRIRSGVHIYPNLTAEKARRFWAKVTGLPADKFYVVNQVSRASQSRRPRNSLPYGTVSVRVSSRALFQRVLGCIEGFADNATK
;
A
#
# COMPACT_ATOMS: atom_id res chain seq x y z
N MET A 1 13.14 -30.64 21.64
CA MET A 1 13.07 -30.05 20.27
C MET A 1 11.87 -30.50 19.44
N ARG A 2 11.44 -31.78 19.48
CA ARG A 2 10.28 -32.29 18.70
C ARG A 2 8.92 -31.71 19.15
N PHE A 3 8.68 -31.63 20.46
CA PHE A 3 7.48 -31.02 21.07
C PHE A 3 7.23 -29.56 20.62
N ASN A 4 8.29 -28.74 20.56
CA ASN A 4 8.18 -27.35 20.09
C ASN A 4 7.78 -27.28 18.61
N ARG A 5 8.23 -28.21 17.76
CA ARG A 5 7.86 -28.26 16.33
C ARG A 5 6.41 -28.69 16.14
N GLU A 6 5.95 -29.68 16.89
CA GLU A 6 4.56 -30.17 16.83
C GLU A 6 3.58 -29.10 17.34
N ARG A 7 3.92 -28.42 18.44
CA ARG A 7 3.16 -27.26 18.93
C ARG A 7 3.12 -26.11 17.92
N SER A 8 4.26 -25.77 17.29
CA SER A 8 4.30 -24.74 16.24
C SER A 8 3.41 -25.08 15.04
N LYS A 9 3.37 -26.36 14.63
CA LYS A 9 2.48 -26.81 13.54
C LYS A 9 1.01 -26.70 13.93
N ALA A 10 0.65 -27.11 15.14
CA ALA A 10 -0.73 -26.99 15.64
C ALA A 10 -1.20 -25.53 15.68
N ILE A 11 -0.36 -24.63 16.22
CA ILE A 11 -0.63 -23.18 16.22
C ILE A 11 -0.74 -22.62 14.79
N GLN A 12 0.07 -23.09 13.85
CA GLN A 12 -0.03 -22.66 12.47
C GLN A 12 -1.36 -23.07 11.83
N GLN A 13 -1.79 -24.31 12.05
CA GLN A 13 -3.09 -24.80 11.55
C GLN A 13 -4.26 -24.02 12.17
N GLU A 14 -4.22 -23.77 13.47
CA GLU A 14 -5.23 -22.96 14.17
C GLU A 14 -5.26 -21.52 13.63
N ASN A 15 -4.10 -20.89 13.41
CA ASN A 15 -4.00 -19.57 12.78
C ASN A 15 -4.59 -19.56 11.36
N GLU A 16 -4.37 -20.60 10.57
CA GLU A 16 -4.93 -20.74 9.23
C GLU A 16 -6.46 -20.84 9.28
N GLN A 17 -7.02 -21.54 10.26
CA GLN A 17 -8.47 -21.62 10.48
C GLN A 17 -9.06 -20.25 10.84
N PHE A 18 -8.47 -19.52 11.80
CA PHE A 18 -8.93 -18.17 12.14
C PHE A 18 -8.82 -17.19 10.97
N ARG A 19 -7.73 -17.26 10.19
CA ARG A 19 -7.57 -16.47 8.96
C ARG A 19 -8.63 -16.82 7.91
N ALA A 20 -8.99 -18.10 7.77
CA ALA A 20 -10.03 -18.52 6.84
C ALA A 20 -11.41 -17.98 7.25
N VAL A 21 -11.72 -17.96 8.56
CA VAL A 21 -12.94 -17.32 9.09
C VAL A 21 -12.95 -15.83 8.73
N GLY A 22 -11.88 -15.10 9.05
CA GLY A 22 -11.76 -13.66 8.72
C GLY A 22 -11.87 -13.38 7.22
N ARG A 23 -11.25 -14.23 6.37
CA ARG A 23 -11.32 -14.09 4.91
C ARG A 23 -12.74 -14.31 4.38
N ARG A 24 -13.50 -15.25 4.92
CA ARG A 24 -14.90 -15.49 4.52
C ARG A 24 -15.84 -14.35 4.93
N GLY A 25 -15.47 -13.59 5.97
CA GLY A 25 -16.22 -12.40 6.39
C GLY A 25 -16.11 -11.21 5.43
N ILE A 26 -15.13 -11.22 4.50
CA ILE A 26 -14.93 -10.15 3.53
C ILE A 26 -15.17 -10.68 2.13
N GLY A 27 -16.31 -10.30 1.55
CA GLY A 27 -16.68 -10.60 0.17
C GLY A 27 -16.06 -9.65 -0.85
N THR A 28 -16.67 -9.59 -2.03
CA THR A 28 -16.35 -8.56 -3.02
C THR A 28 -16.77 -7.19 -2.47
N LEU A 29 -15.80 -6.27 -2.36
CA LEU A 29 -16.08 -4.94 -1.85
C LEU A 29 -17.02 -4.17 -2.78
N SER A 30 -18.15 -3.74 -2.24
CA SER A 30 -19.01 -2.71 -2.83
C SER A 30 -18.27 -1.38 -2.94
N LYS A 31 -18.83 -0.42 -3.71
CA LYS A 31 -18.27 0.94 -3.80
C LYS A 31 -18.19 1.62 -2.43
N ARG A 32 -19.17 1.39 -1.55
CA ARG A 32 -19.16 1.97 -0.20
C ARG A 32 -18.07 1.35 0.67
N GLU A 33 -17.92 0.03 0.66
CA GLU A 33 -16.84 -0.65 1.41
C GLU A 33 -15.46 -0.26 0.89
N LEU A 34 -15.28 -0.13 -0.43
CA LEU A 34 -14.03 0.32 -1.02
C LEU A 34 -13.72 1.78 -0.68
N LEU A 35 -14.73 2.66 -0.62
CA LEU A 35 -14.58 4.03 -0.13
C LEU A 35 -14.10 4.03 1.32
N VAL A 36 -14.73 3.22 2.18
CA VAL A 36 -14.36 3.11 3.60
C VAL A 36 -12.95 2.58 3.78
N ALA A 37 -12.66 1.44 3.17
CA ALA A 37 -11.35 0.79 3.24
C ALA A 37 -10.24 1.69 2.65
N GLY A 38 -10.48 2.35 1.53
CA GLY A 38 -9.50 3.23 0.89
C GLY A 38 -9.18 4.49 1.70
N ALA A 39 -10.18 5.11 2.31
CA ALA A 39 -9.97 6.26 3.19
C ALA A 39 -9.27 5.86 4.50
N ALA A 40 -9.66 4.76 5.13
CA ALA A 40 -9.00 4.25 6.34
C ALA A 40 -7.54 3.82 6.05
N LEU A 41 -7.31 3.19 4.90
CA LEU A 41 -5.96 2.86 4.43
C LEU A 41 -5.11 4.12 4.24
N TYR A 42 -5.67 5.16 3.61
CA TYR A 42 -4.95 6.42 3.43
C TYR A 42 -4.69 7.12 4.77
N TRP A 43 -5.60 7.00 5.75
CA TRP A 43 -5.37 7.55 7.09
C TRP A 43 -4.15 6.93 7.77
N GLY A 44 -3.99 5.61 7.65
CA GLY A 44 -2.85 4.88 8.24
C GLY A 44 -1.54 4.99 7.46
N GLU A 45 -1.60 4.93 6.13
CA GLU A 45 -0.43 4.72 5.26
C GLU A 45 -0.18 5.88 4.26
N GLY A 46 -1.08 6.85 4.22
CA GLY A 46 -1.01 8.00 3.32
C GLY A 46 0.03 9.03 3.78
N THR A 47 0.48 9.83 2.82
CA THR A 47 1.43 10.92 3.07
C THR A 47 0.70 12.09 3.70
N LYS A 48 1.16 12.48 4.90
CA LYS A 48 0.76 13.73 5.55
C LYS A 48 1.37 14.90 4.80
N SER A 49 0.54 15.64 4.09
CA SER A 49 0.98 16.77 3.25
C SER A 49 0.14 18.03 3.39
N GLU A 50 -0.69 18.09 4.43
CA GLU A 50 -1.69 19.14 4.70
C GLU A 50 -1.07 20.54 4.73
N LYS A 51 0.17 20.65 5.23
CA LYS A 51 0.89 21.92 5.37
C LYS A 51 1.50 22.44 4.06
N ARG A 52 1.40 21.69 2.95
CA ARG A 52 1.97 22.11 1.65
C ARG A 52 0.94 22.94 0.87
N PRO A 53 1.36 24.01 0.17
CA PRO A 53 0.46 24.79 -0.70
C PRO A 53 -0.21 23.96 -1.81
N SER A 54 0.44 22.89 -2.25
CA SER A 54 -0.07 21.96 -3.26
C SER A 54 0.10 20.52 -2.74
N PRO A 55 -0.82 20.06 -1.87
CA PRO A 55 -0.75 18.70 -1.36
C PRO A 55 -1.10 17.71 -2.47
N MET A 56 -0.53 16.51 -2.36
CA MET A 56 -0.78 15.42 -3.31
C MET A 56 -1.27 14.21 -2.54
N LEU A 57 -2.17 13.46 -3.16
CA LEU A 57 -2.58 12.17 -2.64
C LEU A 57 -1.46 11.18 -2.94
N ALA A 58 -0.72 10.78 -1.91
CA ALA A 58 0.43 9.89 -2.07
C ALA A 58 0.44 8.80 -1.01
N LEU A 59 0.67 7.56 -1.43
CA LEU A 59 0.83 6.40 -0.54
C LEU A 59 2.09 5.64 -0.96
N SER A 60 2.91 5.24 0.00
CA SER A 60 4.11 4.45 -0.28
C SER A 60 4.15 3.20 0.59
N ASN A 61 4.22 2.02 -0.02
CA ASN A 61 4.21 0.75 0.71
C ASN A 61 4.92 -0.35 -0.08
N SER A 62 5.25 -1.46 0.60
CA SER A 62 5.94 -2.60 0.02
C SER A 62 5.08 -3.87 -0.10
N ASP A 63 3.91 -3.92 0.57
CA ASP A 63 2.95 -5.00 0.37
C ASP A 63 2.18 -4.76 -0.96
N PRO A 64 2.33 -5.65 -1.95
CA PRO A 64 1.67 -5.49 -3.24
C PRO A 64 0.14 -5.52 -3.17
N ARG A 65 -0.44 -6.24 -2.19
CA ARG A 65 -1.91 -6.34 -2.03
C ARG A 65 -2.50 -5.05 -1.50
N LEU A 66 -1.79 -4.38 -0.60
CA LEU A 66 -2.17 -3.07 -0.06
C LEU A 66 -2.13 -2.01 -1.18
N VAL A 67 -1.05 -2.00 -1.96
CA VAL A 67 -0.93 -1.11 -3.13
C VAL A 67 -2.03 -1.39 -4.15
N ALA A 68 -2.34 -2.65 -4.45
CA ALA A 68 -3.42 -3.00 -5.36
C ALA A 68 -4.79 -2.50 -4.88
N LEU A 69 -5.09 -2.62 -3.58
CA LEU A 69 -6.31 -2.08 -2.98
C LEU A 69 -6.37 -0.54 -3.11
N PHE A 70 -5.26 0.14 -2.84
CA PHE A 70 -5.17 1.59 -3.02
C PHE A 70 -5.38 2.01 -4.49
N MET A 71 -4.79 1.27 -5.44
CA MET A 71 -4.99 1.53 -6.87
C MET A 71 -6.45 1.35 -7.30
N ARG A 72 -7.16 0.34 -6.77
CA ARG A 72 -8.60 0.19 -6.98
C ARG A 72 -9.39 1.37 -6.43
N PHE A 73 -9.09 1.82 -5.21
CA PHE A 73 -9.71 3.02 -4.62
C PHE A 73 -9.49 4.27 -5.48
N VAL A 74 -8.26 4.50 -5.95
CA VAL A 74 -7.90 5.64 -6.81
C VAL A 74 -8.68 5.63 -8.13
N ARG A 75 -8.88 4.45 -8.74
CA ARG A 75 -9.61 4.30 -10.01
C ARG A 75 -11.12 4.37 -9.82
N GLU A 76 -11.65 3.53 -8.95
CA GLU A 76 -13.09 3.26 -8.87
C GLU A 76 -13.84 4.31 -8.04
N ILE A 77 -13.20 4.87 -7.01
CA ILE A 77 -13.85 5.80 -6.07
C ILE A 77 -13.45 7.25 -6.34
N LEU A 78 -12.16 7.48 -6.61
CA LEU A 78 -11.65 8.81 -6.93
C LEU A 78 -11.75 9.14 -8.43
N GLY A 79 -11.96 8.16 -9.30
CA GLY A 79 -12.14 8.37 -10.74
C GLY A 79 -10.88 8.90 -11.44
N VAL A 80 -9.69 8.56 -10.94
CA VAL A 80 -8.43 9.09 -11.48
C VAL A 80 -8.01 8.28 -12.72
N PRO A 81 -7.79 8.93 -13.87
CA PRO A 81 -7.27 8.25 -15.06
C PRO A 81 -5.77 7.93 -14.94
N GLU A 82 -5.33 6.87 -15.64
CA GLU A 82 -3.96 6.31 -15.55
C GLU A 82 -2.83 7.29 -15.90
N ASP A 83 -3.11 8.28 -16.75
CA ASP A 83 -2.18 9.32 -17.17
C ASP A 83 -1.88 10.34 -16.06
N ARG A 84 -2.79 10.46 -15.09
CA ARG A 84 -2.64 11.32 -13.89
C ARG A 84 -2.00 10.61 -12.70
N ILE A 85 -1.81 9.30 -12.78
CA ILE A 85 -1.12 8.53 -11.75
C ILE A 85 0.39 8.55 -12.04
N ARG A 86 1.17 8.93 -11.03
CA ARG A 86 2.64 8.91 -11.06
C ARG A 86 3.14 7.89 -10.06
N SER A 87 4.19 7.17 -10.42
CA SER A 87 4.75 6.17 -9.53
C SER A 87 6.26 6.16 -9.53
N GLY A 88 6.84 5.86 -8.37
CA GLY A 88 8.27 5.65 -8.23
C GLY A 88 8.58 4.50 -7.30
N VAL A 89 9.72 3.86 -7.51
CA VAL A 89 10.16 2.73 -6.71
C VAL A 89 11.48 3.06 -6.04
N HIS A 90 11.51 2.91 -4.72
CA HIS A 90 12.73 2.92 -3.93
C HIS A 90 13.29 1.51 -3.89
N ILE A 91 14.48 1.32 -4.43
CA ILE A 91 15.18 0.03 -4.51
C ILE A 91 16.45 0.04 -3.66
N TYR A 92 16.95 -1.15 -3.34
CA TYR A 92 18.17 -1.37 -2.57
C TYR A 92 19.27 -1.95 -3.48
N PRO A 93 20.56 -1.89 -3.09
CA PRO A 93 21.67 -2.26 -3.97
C PRO A 93 21.57 -3.64 -4.65
N ASN A 94 20.88 -4.60 -4.03
CA ASN A 94 20.72 -5.96 -4.57
C ASN A 94 19.49 -6.15 -5.50
N LEU A 95 18.76 -5.08 -5.82
CA LEU A 95 17.56 -5.11 -6.65
C LEU A 95 17.76 -4.24 -7.89
N THR A 96 17.56 -4.80 -9.07
CA THR A 96 17.64 -4.03 -10.32
C THR A 96 16.37 -3.20 -10.53
N ALA A 97 16.54 -2.01 -11.12
CA ALA A 97 15.44 -1.13 -11.51
C ALA A 97 14.41 -1.87 -12.39
N GLU A 98 14.88 -2.67 -13.35
CA GLU A 98 14.05 -3.42 -14.27
C GLU A 98 13.16 -4.46 -13.56
N LYS A 99 13.74 -5.22 -12.61
CA LYS A 99 12.97 -6.20 -11.80
C LYS A 99 11.89 -5.51 -10.98
N ALA A 100 12.23 -4.37 -10.37
CA ALA A 100 11.28 -3.57 -9.60
C ALA A 100 10.14 -3.02 -10.48
N ARG A 101 10.49 -2.43 -11.63
CA ARG A 101 9.52 -1.89 -12.61
C ARG A 101 8.54 -2.95 -13.09
N ARG A 102 9.03 -4.10 -13.55
CA ARG A 102 8.17 -5.20 -14.02
C ARG A 102 7.20 -5.69 -12.93
N PHE A 103 7.70 -5.84 -11.71
CA PHE A 103 6.87 -6.28 -10.60
C PHE A 103 5.76 -5.27 -10.30
N TRP A 104 6.12 -4.00 -10.11
CA TRP A 104 5.14 -2.97 -9.74
C TRP A 104 4.20 -2.60 -10.89
N ALA A 105 4.64 -2.71 -12.15
CA ALA A 105 3.76 -2.61 -13.31
C ALA A 105 2.65 -3.67 -13.27
N LYS A 106 3.00 -4.93 -12.95
CA LYS A 106 2.00 -6.00 -12.80
C LYS A 106 1.02 -5.74 -11.65
N VAL A 107 1.51 -5.27 -10.51
CA VAL A 107 0.69 -5.02 -9.31
C VAL A 107 -0.26 -3.84 -9.50
N THR A 108 0.25 -2.75 -10.07
CA THR A 108 -0.51 -1.50 -10.21
C THR A 108 -1.33 -1.46 -11.48
N GLY A 109 -0.94 -2.17 -12.54
CA GLY A 109 -1.49 -2.02 -13.89
C GLY A 109 -0.91 -0.83 -14.67
N LEU A 110 0.06 -0.10 -14.12
CA LEU A 110 0.72 1.01 -14.82
C LEU A 110 1.81 0.49 -15.77
N PRO A 111 2.03 1.15 -16.92
CA PRO A 111 3.18 0.88 -17.78
C PRO A 111 4.52 0.97 -17.03
N ALA A 112 5.45 0.04 -17.33
CA ALA A 112 6.71 -0.10 -16.60
C ALA A 112 7.65 1.12 -16.74
N ASP A 113 7.53 1.87 -17.83
CA ASP A 113 8.25 3.12 -18.13
C ASP A 113 7.76 4.31 -17.29
N LYS A 114 6.53 4.27 -16.75
CA LYS A 114 6.02 5.30 -15.82
C LYS A 114 6.63 5.26 -14.42
N PHE A 115 7.46 4.26 -14.12
CA PHE A 115 8.12 4.11 -12.82
C PHE A 115 9.52 4.73 -12.83
N TYR A 116 9.67 5.88 -12.17
CA TYR A 116 11.01 6.35 -11.83
C TYR A 116 11.59 5.48 -10.70
N VAL A 117 12.90 5.26 -10.72
CA VAL A 117 13.56 4.39 -9.74
C VAL A 117 14.62 5.18 -8.99
N VAL A 118 14.60 5.08 -7.67
CA VAL A 118 15.54 5.75 -6.77
C VAL A 118 16.30 4.67 -6.00
N ASN A 119 17.63 4.68 -6.11
CA ASN A 119 18.49 3.83 -5.29
C ASN A 119 18.57 4.39 -3.88
N GLN A 120 18.06 3.66 -2.90
CA GLN A 120 18.26 3.98 -1.49
C GLN A 120 19.52 3.31 -0.97
N VAL A 121 20.58 4.11 -0.85
CA VAL A 121 21.77 3.74 -0.11
C VAL A 121 21.56 4.12 1.36
N SER A 122 20.96 3.23 2.13
CA SER A 122 20.81 3.46 3.57
C SER A 122 22.13 3.14 4.28
N ARG A 123 22.82 4.17 4.79
CA ARG A 123 23.95 3.99 5.73
C ARG A 123 23.51 3.24 7.01
N ALA A 124 22.26 3.43 7.44
CA ALA A 124 21.70 2.80 8.65
C ALA A 124 21.26 1.33 8.45
N SER A 125 21.01 0.87 7.21
CA SER A 125 20.63 -0.52 6.96
C SER A 125 21.82 -1.49 6.91
N GLN A 126 23.05 -0.99 7.07
CA GLN A 126 24.25 -1.82 6.97
C GLN A 126 24.41 -2.81 8.14
N SER A 127 23.75 -2.62 9.29
CA SER A 127 24.01 -3.47 10.47
C SER A 127 22.85 -4.26 11.07
N ARG A 128 21.58 -4.13 10.62
CA ARG A 128 20.45 -4.75 11.37
C ARG A 128 19.25 -5.31 10.59
N ARG A 129 19.12 -5.13 9.26
CA ARG A 129 17.99 -5.72 8.49
C ARG A 129 18.44 -6.92 7.66
N PRO A 130 17.64 -8.00 7.59
CA PRO A 130 17.89 -9.10 6.66
C PRO A 130 18.05 -8.55 5.24
N ARG A 131 19.12 -8.96 4.53
CA ARG A 131 19.51 -8.43 3.21
C ARG A 131 18.41 -8.46 2.14
N ASN A 132 17.31 -9.20 2.36
CA ASN A 132 16.23 -9.44 1.39
C ASN A 132 14.80 -9.14 1.91
N SER A 133 14.62 -8.29 2.92
CA SER A 133 13.26 -8.05 3.48
C SER A 133 12.28 -7.43 2.48
N LEU A 134 12.76 -6.81 1.40
CA LEU A 134 11.97 -6.08 0.41
C LEU A 134 12.38 -6.49 -1.02
N PRO A 135 11.96 -7.67 -1.51
CA PRO A 135 12.44 -8.26 -2.76
C PRO A 135 12.11 -7.44 -4.02
N TYR A 136 11.20 -6.46 -3.90
CA TYR A 136 10.78 -5.57 -4.98
C TYR A 136 10.87 -4.08 -4.59
N GLY A 137 11.49 -3.76 -3.46
CA GLY A 137 11.56 -2.39 -2.94
C GLY A 137 10.21 -1.88 -2.43
N THR A 138 10.10 -0.55 -2.36
CA THR A 138 8.89 0.14 -1.90
C THR A 138 8.40 1.05 -3.03
N VAL A 139 7.14 0.91 -3.43
CA VAL A 139 6.54 1.79 -4.44
C VAL A 139 5.85 2.97 -3.77
N SER A 140 5.90 4.12 -4.41
CA SER A 140 5.12 5.31 -4.10
C SER A 140 4.15 5.55 -5.25
N VAL A 141 2.85 5.62 -4.97
CA VAL A 141 1.79 5.99 -5.91
C VAL A 141 1.34 7.40 -5.55
N ARG A 142 1.25 8.28 -6.55
CA ARG A 142 0.99 9.72 -6.36
C ARG A 142 -0.02 10.23 -7.38
N VAL A 143 -0.94 11.06 -6.90
CA VAL A 143 -1.89 11.83 -7.72
C VAL A 143 -1.81 13.29 -7.30
N SER A 144 -1.32 14.14 -8.20
CA SER A 144 -1.26 15.59 -7.99
C SER A 144 -2.65 16.21 -8.19
N SER A 145 -3.43 16.25 -7.11
CA SER A 145 -4.75 16.88 -7.07
C SER A 145 -5.08 17.32 -5.64
N ARG A 146 -5.05 18.63 -5.40
CA ARG A 146 -5.46 19.21 -4.11
C ARG A 146 -6.91 18.82 -3.78
N ALA A 147 -7.80 18.86 -4.75
CA ALA A 147 -9.22 18.53 -4.55
C ALA A 147 -9.41 17.08 -4.10
N LEU A 148 -8.70 16.12 -4.71
CA LEU A 148 -8.81 14.72 -4.31
C LEU A 148 -8.16 14.46 -2.95
N PHE A 149 -7.04 15.11 -2.66
CA PHE A 149 -6.42 15.04 -1.33
C PHE A 149 -7.40 15.52 -0.25
N GLN A 150 -8.00 16.70 -0.43
CA GLN A 150 -8.99 17.26 0.50
C GLN A 150 -10.24 16.39 0.61
N ARG A 151 -10.72 15.82 -0.50
CA ARG A 151 -11.86 14.87 -0.49
C ARG A 151 -11.56 13.63 0.37
N VAL A 152 -10.33 13.10 0.30
CA VAL A 152 -9.94 11.95 1.13
C VAL A 152 -9.80 12.36 2.60
N LEU A 153 -9.27 13.54 2.91
CA LEU A 153 -9.26 14.06 4.28
C LEU A 153 -10.68 14.22 4.85
N GLY A 154 -11.61 14.77 4.08
CA GLY A 154 -13.02 14.86 4.52
C GLY A 154 -13.65 13.49 4.78
N CYS A 155 -13.23 12.43 4.08
CA CYS A 155 -13.67 11.06 4.41
C CYS A 155 -13.11 10.60 5.76
N ILE A 156 -11.87 10.97 6.07
CA ILE A 156 -11.19 10.64 7.34
C ILE A 156 -11.85 11.39 8.50
N GLU A 157 -12.08 12.68 8.35
CA GLU A 157 -12.84 13.51 9.30
C GLU A 157 -14.22 12.88 9.55
N GLY A 158 -14.92 12.49 8.49
CA GLY A 158 -16.19 11.77 8.60
C GLY A 158 -16.11 10.46 9.38
N PHE A 159 -14.99 9.72 9.37
CA PHE A 159 -14.83 8.56 10.27
C PHE A 159 -14.59 8.99 11.70
N ALA A 160 -13.70 9.95 11.92
CA ALA A 160 -13.36 10.44 13.26
C ALA A 160 -14.60 10.99 13.98
N ASP A 161 -15.40 11.81 13.29
CA ASP A 161 -16.60 12.45 13.84
C ASP A 161 -17.72 11.47 14.20
N ASN A 162 -17.71 10.27 13.60
CA ASN A 162 -18.71 9.23 13.86
C ASN A 162 -18.15 8.08 14.71
N ALA A 163 -16.89 8.15 15.15
CA ALA A 163 -16.30 7.14 16.04
C ALA A 163 -16.66 7.35 17.52
N THR A 164 -17.16 8.54 17.87
CA THR A 164 -17.51 8.95 19.24
C THR A 164 -19.00 9.14 19.48
N LYS A 165 -19.84 8.80 18.49
CA LYS A 165 -21.30 8.75 18.60
C LYS A 165 -21.75 7.36 19.04
#